data_AF-A0AAE0EBA5-F1
#
_entry.id   AF-A0AAE0EBA5-F1
#
_cell.length_a   1.000
_cell.length_b   1.000
_cell.length_c   1.000
_cell.angle_alpha   90.00
_cell.angle_beta   90.00
_cell.angle_gamma   90.00
#
_symmetry.space_group_name_H-M   'P 1'
#
loop_
_entity.id
_entity.type
_entity.pdbx_description
1 polymer ?
#
loop_
_entity_poly.entity_id
_entity_poly.type
_entity_poly.pdbx_seq_one_letter_code
_entity_poly.pdbx_strand_id
1 'polypeptide(L)'
;MGGHIGIGVFSLDLNGEVLASCSQVIEAYLSTKDAKLTAIVKSIQFVLDCGLEPCMFEVDEATVVKWIIEGSHSSSKNGVLLNDICSLSTKLRLVKFGHVPKKANSVARGLARRALEITRDAYWMEEFPGCVKDLVEADMPR
;
A
#
# COMPACT_ATOMS: atom_id res chain seq x y z
N MET A 1 -18.71 -0.95 18.89
CA MET A 1 -18.46 -0.89 17.43
C MET A 1 -17.02 -0.45 17.28
N GLY A 2 -16.18 -1.21 16.60
CA GLY A 2 -14.78 -0.87 16.32
C GLY A 2 -14.64 -0.38 14.88
N GLY A 3 -13.80 0.63 14.65
CA GLY A 3 -13.47 1.13 13.32
C GLY A 3 -12.53 0.14 12.63
N HIS A 4 -12.79 -0.19 11.38
CA HIS A 4 -11.92 -1.08 10.60
C HIS A 4 -11.35 -0.33 9.41
N ILE A 5 -10.09 -0.60 9.10
CA ILE A 5 -9.40 -0.04 7.95
C ILE A 5 -8.89 -1.18 7.11
N GLY A 6 -9.30 -1.19 5.84
CA GLY A 6 -8.79 -2.11 4.84
C GLY A 6 -7.53 -1.55 4.21
N ILE A 7 -6.52 -2.40 4.07
CA ILE A 7 -5.28 -2.12 3.37
C ILE A 7 -5.15 -3.16 2.25
N GLY A 8 -4.76 -2.69 1.07
CA GLY A 8 -4.50 -3.56 -0.06
C GLY A 8 -3.14 -3.22 -0.66
N VAL A 9 -2.40 -4.24 -1.05
CA VAL A 9 -1.09 -4.10 -1.70
C VAL A 9 -1.10 -5.00 -2.92
N PHE A 10 -0.62 -4.47 -4.04
CA PHE A 10 -0.50 -5.18 -5.29
C PHE A 10 0.86 -4.82 -5.90
N SER A 11 1.69 -5.83 -6.13
CA SER A 11 3.05 -5.67 -6.63
C SER A 11 3.18 -6.36 -7.97
N LEU A 12 3.75 -5.65 -8.94
CA LEU A 12 4.05 -6.15 -10.27
C LEU A 12 5.57 -6.10 -10.51
N ASP A 13 6.06 -6.96 -11.39
CA ASP A 13 7.39 -6.84 -11.96
C ASP A 13 7.41 -5.78 -13.09
N LEU A 14 8.59 -5.59 -13.71
CA LEU A 14 8.74 -4.64 -14.82
C LEU A 14 8.04 -5.07 -16.11
N ASN A 15 7.62 -6.34 -16.22
CA ASN A 15 6.86 -6.87 -17.34
C ASN A 15 5.34 -6.78 -17.10
N GLY A 16 4.91 -6.36 -15.91
CA GLY A 16 3.50 -6.30 -15.51
C GLY A 16 2.99 -7.61 -14.91
N GLU A 17 3.86 -8.58 -14.64
CA GLU A 17 3.49 -9.84 -13.99
C GLU A 17 3.35 -9.66 -12.48
N VAL A 18 2.36 -10.34 -11.90
CA VAL A 18 2.08 -10.21 -10.46
C VAL A 18 3.17 -10.90 -9.66
N LEU A 19 3.79 -10.17 -8.74
CA LEU A 19 4.79 -10.72 -7.82
C LEU A 19 4.15 -11.13 -6.49
N ALA A 20 3.29 -10.27 -5.95
CA ALA A 20 2.61 -10.53 -4.70
C ALA A 20 1.42 -9.58 -4.52
N SER A 21 0.42 -10.03 -3.79
CA SER A 21 -0.68 -9.17 -3.36
C SER A 21 -1.14 -9.50 -1.94
N CYS A 22 -1.74 -8.53 -1.26
CA CYS A 22 -2.35 -8.78 0.04
C CYS A 22 -3.57 -7.90 0.29
N SER A 23 -4.44 -8.39 1.17
CA SER A 23 -5.56 -7.67 1.76
C SER A 23 -5.43 -7.79 3.27
N GLN A 24 -5.26 -6.68 3.98
CA GLN A 24 -5.09 -6.65 5.43
C GLN A 24 -6.19 -5.80 6.07
N VAL A 25 -6.62 -6.16 7.26
CA VAL A 25 -7.57 -5.39 8.07
C VAL A 25 -6.93 -4.97 9.38
N ILE A 26 -7.13 -3.71 9.75
CA ILE A 26 -6.69 -3.18 11.04
C ILE A 26 -7.91 -2.65 11.78
N GLU A 27 -8.06 -3.06 13.03
CA GLU A 27 -9.01 -2.46 13.95
C GLU A 27 -8.43 -1.15 14.48
N ALA A 28 -8.85 -0.02 13.89
CA ALA A 28 -8.40 1.31 14.27
C ALA A 28 -9.36 2.40 13.78
N TYR A 29 -9.34 3.53 14.48
CA TYR A 29 -10.00 4.77 14.08
C TYR A 29 -8.95 5.78 13.62
N LEU A 30 -8.64 5.77 12.33
CA LEU A 30 -7.64 6.66 11.75
C LEU A 30 -8.30 7.72 10.87
N SER A 31 -7.65 8.89 10.80
CA SER A 31 -7.95 9.85 9.75
C SER A 31 -7.63 9.25 8.37
N THR A 32 -8.19 9.82 7.30
CA THR A 32 -7.86 9.37 5.93
C THR A 32 -6.35 9.41 5.67
N LYS A 33 -5.63 10.41 6.19
CA LYS A 33 -4.18 10.53 6.00
C LYS A 33 -3.41 9.49 6.80
N ASP A 34 -3.79 9.25 8.05
CA ASP A 34 -3.18 8.21 8.90
C ASP A 34 -3.41 6.80 8.33
N ALA A 35 -4.61 6.54 7.80
CA ALA A 35 -4.90 5.28 7.12
C ALA A 35 -4.00 5.06 5.90
N LYS A 36 -3.73 6.12 5.11
CA LYS A 36 -2.82 6.05 3.96
C LYS A 36 -1.36 5.83 4.38
N LEU A 37 -0.88 6.56 5.38
CA LEU A 37 0.46 6.35 5.93
C LEU A 37 0.63 4.95 6.51
N THR A 38 -0.37 4.46 7.24
CA THR A 38 -0.40 3.09 7.77
C THR A 38 -0.39 2.06 6.65
N ALA A 39 -1.16 2.27 5.57
CA ALA A 39 -1.12 1.42 4.39
C ALA A 39 0.30 1.35 3.79
N ILE A 40 1.01 2.47 3.68
CA ILE A 40 2.39 2.50 3.18
C ILE A 40 3.35 1.74 4.10
N VAL A 41 3.26 1.95 5.42
CA VAL A 41 4.05 1.17 6.40
C VAL A 41 3.83 -0.32 6.21
N LYS A 42 2.57 -0.75 6.08
CA LYS A 42 2.21 -2.16 5.86
C LYS A 42 2.65 -2.68 4.50
N SER A 43 2.63 -1.86 3.45
CA SER A 43 3.17 -2.22 2.13
C SER A 43 4.67 -2.47 2.18
N ILE A 44 5.43 -1.61 2.87
CA ILE A 44 6.88 -1.78 3.02
C ILE A 44 7.19 -3.05 3.82
N GLN A 45 6.48 -3.29 4.91
CA GLN A 45 6.66 -4.51 5.69
C GLN A 45 6.33 -5.76 4.84
N PHE A 46 5.24 -5.73 4.09
CA PHE A 46 4.83 -6.85 3.23
C PHE A 46 5.88 -7.19 2.17
N VAL A 47 6.42 -6.21 1.44
CA VAL A 47 7.45 -6.49 0.42
C VAL A 47 8.74 -7.01 1.05
N LEU A 48 9.10 -6.53 2.25
CA LEU A 48 10.26 -7.03 2.99
C LEU A 48 10.06 -8.49 3.41
N ASP A 49 8.86 -8.82 3.92
CA ASP A 49 8.50 -10.18 4.34
C ASP A 49 8.47 -11.15 3.14
N CYS A 50 8.10 -10.66 1.95
CA CYS A 50 8.15 -11.41 0.70
C CYS A 50 9.55 -11.50 0.08
N GLY A 51 10.56 -10.80 0.62
CA GLY A 51 11.90 -10.73 0.03
C GLY A 51 11.96 -9.97 -1.30
N LEU A 52 11.01 -9.07 -1.54
CA LEU A 52 10.92 -8.27 -2.77
C LEU A 52 11.69 -6.95 -2.62
N GLU A 53 12.25 -6.47 -3.74
CA GLU A 53 12.94 -5.18 -3.83
C GLU A 53 12.19 -4.24 -4.80
N PRO A 54 11.11 -3.56 -4.37
CA PRO A 54 10.38 -2.66 -5.23
C PRO A 54 11.20 -1.41 -5.56
N CYS A 55 11.13 -0.98 -6.82
CA CYS A 55 11.75 0.28 -7.25
C CYS A 55 10.86 1.51 -6.97
N MET A 56 9.55 1.31 -6.81
CA MET A 56 8.55 2.38 -6.65
C MET A 56 7.36 1.91 -5.80
N PHE A 57 6.91 2.75 -4.87
CA PHE A 57 5.59 2.66 -4.27
C PHE A 57 4.66 3.72 -4.86
N GLU A 58 3.54 3.27 -5.43
CA GLU A 58 2.52 4.14 -5.99
C GLU A 58 1.43 4.45 -4.95
N VAL A 59 1.15 5.72 -4.73
CA VAL A 59 0.24 6.20 -3.69
C VAL A 59 -0.76 7.19 -4.29
N ASP A 60 -2.04 6.98 -4.03
CA ASP A 60 -3.15 7.80 -4.55
C ASP A 60 -3.45 9.07 -3.73
N GLU A 61 -2.44 9.59 -3.04
CA GLU A 61 -2.56 10.73 -2.14
C GLU A 61 -1.34 11.64 -2.20
N ALA A 62 -1.41 12.67 -3.06
CA ALA A 62 -0.29 13.57 -3.36
C ALA A 62 0.29 14.24 -2.11
N THR A 63 -0.54 14.60 -1.12
CA THR A 63 -0.04 15.20 0.13
C THR A 63 0.85 14.22 0.91
N VAL A 64 0.48 12.93 0.96
CA VAL A 64 1.26 11.91 1.67
C VAL A 64 2.58 11.66 0.98
N VAL A 65 2.58 11.59 -0.36
CA VAL A 65 3.82 11.46 -1.16
C VAL A 65 4.75 12.66 -0.89
N LYS A 66 4.21 13.88 -0.91
CA LYS A 66 4.97 15.10 -0.61
C LYS A 66 5.61 15.04 0.78
N TRP A 67 4.84 14.65 1.79
CA TRP A 67 5.30 14.49 3.18
C TRP A 67 6.46 13.51 3.34
N ILE A 68 6.39 12.37 2.64
CA ILE A 68 7.45 11.36 2.65
C ILE A 68 8.73 11.92 2.00
N ILE A 69 8.61 12.58 0.85
CA ILE A 69 9.75 13.12 0.09
C ILE A 69 10.43 14.27 0.85
N GLU A 70 9.66 15.17 1.44
CA GLU A 70 10.19 16.36 2.12
C GLU A 70 10.69 16.07 3.55
N GLY A 71 10.36 14.91 4.12
CA GLY A 71 10.72 14.54 5.49
C GLY A 71 10.15 15.50 6.56
N SER A 72 9.06 16.22 6.24
CA SER A 72 8.69 17.46 6.89
C SER A 72 7.89 17.32 8.19
N HIS A 73 8.28 16.45 9.15
CA HIS A 73 7.36 16.09 10.26
C HIS A 73 7.95 15.83 11.64
N SER A 74 9.11 16.38 12.01
CA SER A 74 9.66 16.19 13.37
C SER A 74 8.77 16.73 14.51
N SER A 75 7.65 17.42 14.23
CA SER A 75 6.73 17.96 15.26
C SER A 75 5.22 17.79 14.98
N SER A 76 4.79 16.98 13.99
CA SER A 76 3.36 16.85 13.62
C SER A 76 2.70 15.57 14.15
N LYS A 77 1.36 15.55 14.23
CA LYS A 77 0.55 14.37 14.62
C LYS A 77 0.84 13.11 13.79
N ASN A 78 1.41 13.26 12.59
CA ASN A 78 1.72 12.16 11.67
C ASN A 78 3.21 11.74 11.70
N GLY A 79 4.04 12.43 12.49
CA GLY A 79 5.50 12.25 12.50
C GLY A 79 5.95 10.84 12.83
N VAL A 80 5.20 10.10 13.67
CA VAL A 80 5.50 8.70 14.01
C VAL A 80 5.42 7.80 12.78
N LEU A 81 4.31 7.81 12.05
CA LEU A 81 4.14 6.97 10.85
C LEU A 81 5.13 7.34 9.74
N LEU A 82 5.45 8.62 9.60
CA LEU A 82 6.45 9.07 8.63
C LEU A 82 7.86 8.63 9.02
N ASN A 83 8.19 8.65 10.31
CA ASN A 83 9.44 8.10 10.81
C ASN A 83 9.52 6.59 10.58
N ASP A 84 8.41 5.86 10.76
CA ASP A 84 8.33 4.42 10.46
C ASP A 84 8.56 4.15 8.96
N ILE A 85 7.92 4.92 8.08
CA ILE A 85 8.14 4.83 6.62
C ILE A 85 9.62 5.08 6.29
N CYS A 86 10.21 6.15 6.79
CA CYS A 86 11.62 6.47 6.55
C CYS A 86 12.53 5.33 7.04
N SER A 87 12.34 4.89 8.28
CA SER A 87 13.14 3.83 8.91
C SER A 87 13.03 2.51 8.17
N LEU A 88 11.82 2.08 7.82
CA LEU A 88 11.60 0.83 7.06
C LEU A 88 12.17 0.94 5.64
N SER A 89 12.05 2.10 5.00
CA SER A 89 12.57 2.30 3.64
C SER A 89 14.10 2.15 3.58
N THR A 90 14.84 2.41 4.67
CA THR A 90 16.29 2.17 4.71
C THR A 90 16.69 0.70 4.57
N LYS A 91 15.75 -0.23 4.76
CA LYS A 91 15.97 -1.67 4.58
C LYS A 91 15.87 -2.10 3.11
N LEU A 92 15.37 -1.23 2.24
CA LEU A 92 15.25 -1.46 0.80
C LEU A 92 16.44 -0.83 0.06
N ARG A 93 16.92 -1.49 -1.00
CA ARG A 93 18.14 -1.04 -1.72
C ARG A 93 17.99 0.30 -2.43
N LEU A 94 16.86 0.54 -3.08
CA LEU A 94 16.54 1.81 -3.74
C LEU A 94 15.04 1.89 -4.00
N VAL A 95 14.34 2.65 -3.16
CA VAL A 95 12.88 2.82 -3.29
C VAL A 95 12.50 4.27 -3.48
N LYS A 96 11.53 4.51 -4.36
CA LYS A 96 10.91 5.81 -4.60
C LYS A 96 9.43 5.77 -4.22
N PHE A 97 8.87 6.96 -3.98
CA PHE A 97 7.44 7.13 -3.75
C PHE A 97 6.87 8.03 -4.86
N GLY A 98 5.82 7.55 -5.52
CA GLY A 98 5.18 8.22 -6.65
C GLY A 98 3.70 8.47 -6.38
N HIS A 99 3.21 9.62 -6.80
CA HIS A 99 1.77 9.89 -6.79
C HIS A 99 1.12 9.35 -8.06
N VAL A 100 0.02 8.61 -7.90
CA VAL A 100 -0.84 8.17 -9.01
C VAL A 100 -2.28 8.63 -8.81
N PRO A 101 -3.07 8.83 -9.89
CA PRO A 101 -4.49 9.10 -9.73
C PRO A 101 -5.22 7.96 -8.99
N LYS A 102 -6.25 8.27 -8.20
CA LYS A 102 -7.06 7.25 -7.49
C LYS A 102 -7.58 6.12 -8.38
N LYS A 103 -7.83 6.40 -9.66
CA LYS A 103 -8.28 5.40 -10.63
C LYS A 103 -7.21 4.36 -10.95
N ALA A 104 -5.94 4.76 -11.04
CA ALA A 104 -4.81 3.84 -11.24
C ALA A 104 -4.61 2.94 -10.01
N ASN A 105 -4.85 3.46 -8.81
CA ASN A 105 -4.78 2.64 -7.59
C ASN A 105 -6.08 1.84 -7.32
N SER A 106 -6.73 1.30 -8.35
CA SER A 106 -8.02 0.61 -8.22
C SER A 106 -7.88 -0.79 -7.65
N VAL A 107 -6.87 -1.56 -8.07
CA VAL A 107 -6.61 -2.93 -7.61
C VAL A 107 -6.35 -2.97 -6.11
N ALA A 108 -5.44 -2.13 -5.60
CA ALA A 108 -5.16 -2.04 -4.17
C ALA A 108 -6.39 -1.64 -3.35
N ARG A 109 -7.26 -0.74 -3.87
CA ARG A 109 -8.53 -0.41 -3.22
C ARG A 109 -9.51 -1.58 -3.22
N GLY A 110 -9.54 -2.38 -4.29
CA GLY A 110 -10.32 -3.61 -4.35
C GLY A 110 -9.87 -4.62 -3.28
N LEU A 111 -8.56 -4.78 -3.09
CA LEU A 111 -7.98 -5.61 -2.03
C LEU A 111 -8.29 -5.07 -0.63
N ALA A 112 -8.19 -3.75 -0.42
CA ALA A 112 -8.58 -3.12 0.84
C ALA A 112 -10.06 -3.35 1.16
N ARG A 113 -10.95 -3.24 0.16
CA ARG A 113 -12.38 -3.54 0.33
C ARG A 113 -12.59 -5.02 0.68
N ARG A 114 -11.90 -5.94 0.00
CA ARG A 114 -11.95 -7.36 0.32
C ARG A 114 -11.60 -7.60 1.78
N ALA A 115 -10.52 -7.00 2.29
CA ALA A 115 -10.12 -7.15 3.69
C ALA A 115 -11.23 -6.79 4.68
N LEU A 116 -11.98 -5.71 4.38
CA LEU A 116 -13.13 -5.28 5.19
C LEU A 116 -14.33 -6.24 5.08
N GLU A 117 -14.56 -6.83 3.90
CA GLU A 117 -15.63 -7.80 3.68
C GLU A 117 -15.38 -9.11 4.42
N ILE A 118 -14.13 -9.60 4.41
CA ILE A 118 -13.77 -10.88 5.03
C ILE A 118 -13.30 -10.73 6.48
N THR A 119 -13.03 -9.49 6.93
CA THR A 119 -12.53 -9.15 8.27
C THR A 119 -11.32 -9.99 8.70
N ARG A 120 -10.41 -10.28 7.77
CA ARG A 120 -9.18 -11.03 8.01
C ARG A 120 -8.11 -10.65 7.01
N ASP A 121 -6.87 -10.91 7.40
CA ASP A 121 -5.72 -10.76 6.52
C ASP A 121 -5.65 -11.94 5.53
N ALA A 122 -5.18 -11.67 4.33
CA ALA A 122 -4.89 -12.66 3.30
C ALA A 122 -3.76 -12.17 2.39
N TYR A 123 -2.94 -13.12 1.96
CA TYR A 123 -1.70 -12.88 1.24
C TYR A 123 -1.60 -13.88 0.08
N TRP A 124 -1.08 -13.42 -1.05
CA TRP A 124 -0.92 -14.20 -2.27
C TRP A 124 0.46 -13.92 -2.85
N MET A 125 1.19 -14.98 -3.21
CA MET A 125 2.45 -14.91 -3.92
C MET A 125 2.19 -15.25 -5.38
N GLU A 126 2.69 -14.44 -6.30
CA GLU A 126 2.50 -14.60 -7.75
C GLU A 126 1.02 -14.68 -8.20
N GLU A 127 0.10 -14.27 -7.33
CA GLU A 127 -1.34 -14.44 -7.48
C GLU A 127 -2.11 -13.26 -6.88
N PHE A 128 -3.42 -13.21 -7.16
CA PHE A 128 -4.38 -12.27 -6.59
C PHE A 128 -5.78 -12.89 -6.50
N PRO A 129 -6.65 -12.42 -5.59
CA PRO A 129 -7.99 -12.96 -5.45
C PRO A 129 -8.88 -12.58 -6.65
N GLY A 130 -9.71 -13.51 -7.11
CA GLY A 130 -10.58 -13.30 -8.27
C GLY A 130 -11.53 -12.09 -8.18
N CYS A 131 -11.82 -11.57 -6.98
CA CYS A 131 -12.66 -10.38 -6.81
C CYS A 131 -12.02 -9.08 -7.32
N VAL A 132 -10.72 -9.06 -7.62
CA VAL A 132 -10.04 -7.91 -8.25
C VAL A 132 -9.63 -8.18 -9.70
N LYS A 133 -10.01 -9.31 -10.29
CA LYS A 133 -9.60 -9.70 -11.64
C LYS A 133 -9.93 -8.65 -12.69
N ASP A 134 -11.17 -8.18 -12.72
CA ASP A 134 -11.60 -7.15 -13.68
C ASP A 134 -10.83 -5.82 -13.50
N LEU A 135 -10.36 -5.53 -12.28
CA LEU A 135 -9.56 -4.34 -11.99
C LEU A 135 -8.14 -4.49 -12.53
N VAL A 136 -7.55 -5.68 -12.38
CA VAL A 136 -6.21 -6.00 -12.91
C VAL A 136 -6.22 -5.95 -14.44
N GLU A 137 -7.22 -6.57 -15.08
CA GLU A 137 -7.37 -6.56 -16.54
C GLU A 137 -7.60 -5.15 -17.11
N ALA A 138 -8.19 -4.25 -16.33
CA ALA A 138 -8.40 -2.86 -16.73
C ALA A 138 -7.16 -1.97 -16.53
N ASP A 139 -6.22 -2.36 -15.67
CA ASP A 139 -5.02 -1.59 -15.33
C ASP A 139 -3.81 -1.97 -16.22
N MET A 140 -3.81 -3.18 -16.78
CA MET A 140 -2.78 -3.63 -17.71
C MET A 140 -2.85 -2.85 -19.05
N PRO A 141 -1.70 -2.40 -19.59
CA PRO A 141 -1.65 -1.80 -20.91
C PRO A 141 -2.07 -2.84 -21.96
N ARG A 142 -2.96 -2.42 -22.87
CA ARG A 142 -3.42 -3.24 -24.00
C ARG A 142 -2.36 -3.38 -25.09
#